data_AF-A0A6L6GEY8-F1
#
_entry.id   AF-A0A6L6GEY8-F1
#
_cell.length_a   1.000
_cell.length_b   1.000
_cell.length_c   1.000
_cell.angle_alpha   90.00
_cell.angle_beta   90.00
_cell.angle_gamma   90.00
#
_symmetry.space_group_name_H-M   'P 1'
#
loop_
_entity.id
_entity.type
_entity.pdbx_description
1 polymer ?
#
loop_
_entity_poly.entity_id
_entity_poly.type
_entity_poly.pdbx_seq_one_letter_code
_entity_poly.pdbx_strand_id
1 'polypeptide(L)' 'MESHKYSVILVSPFLNPRRAKMVQAGQKPGTGFYFCVQCGHRTYLEIGTDRLPPCTKCHGVQFNNKNA' A
#
# COMPACT_ATOMS: atom_id res chain seq x y z
N MET A 1 -17.07 -46.19 13.85
CA MET A 1 -15.62 -46.17 14.12
C MET A 1 -14.96 -45.96 12.77
N GLU A 2 -14.50 -44.74 12.46
CA GLU A 2 -13.60 -44.40 11.34
C GLU A 2 -13.42 -42.86 11.40
N SER A 3 -12.48 -42.29 12.16
CA SER A 3 -11.03 -42.19 11.89
C SER A 3 -10.67 -41.70 10.49
N HIS A 4 -11.13 -40.51 10.12
CA HIS A 4 -10.48 -39.69 9.10
C HIS A 4 -9.71 -38.54 9.76
N LYS A 5 -8.46 -38.85 10.10
CA LYS A 5 -7.36 -37.88 10.28
C LYS A 5 -7.10 -37.22 8.92
N TYR A 6 -7.28 -35.90 8.77
CA TYR A 6 -6.47 -35.15 7.81
C TYR A 6 -6.40 -33.64 8.10
N SER A 7 -5.16 -33.22 8.34
CA SER A 7 -4.55 -31.89 8.26
C SER A 7 -5.35 -30.64 8.63
N VAL A 8 -4.89 -30.03 9.71
CA VAL A 8 -4.86 -28.60 9.94
C VAL A 8 -4.36 -27.87 8.69
N ILE A 9 -5.25 -27.30 7.87
CA ILE A 9 -4.89 -26.23 6.94
C ILE A 9 -5.95 -25.14 7.07
N LEU A 10 -5.77 -24.30 8.09
CA LEU A 10 -6.32 -22.93 8.10
C LEU A 10 -5.58 -22.10 7.05
N VAL A 11 -5.80 -22.37 5.76
CA VAL A 11 -5.51 -21.36 4.74
C VAL A 11 -6.67 -20.39 4.73
N SER A 12 -6.64 -19.42 5.65
CA SER A 12 -7.46 -18.24 5.53
C SER A 12 -7.22 -17.64 4.13
N PRO A 13 -8.21 -17.53 3.23
CA PRO A 13 -8.02 -16.92 1.91
C PRO A 13 -7.86 -15.38 1.98
N PHE A 14 -7.62 -14.83 3.18
CA PHE A 14 -7.82 -13.41 3.50
C PHE A 14 -6.59 -12.51 3.44
N LEU A 15 -5.48 -12.96 2.85
CA LEU A 15 -4.34 -12.08 2.59
C LEU A 15 -3.85 -12.30 1.16
N ASN A 16 -4.56 -11.65 0.24
CA ASN A 16 -4.10 -11.44 -1.12
C ASN A 16 -3.37 -10.07 -1.17
N PRO A 17 -2.06 -9.97 -0.90
CA PRO A 17 -1.35 -8.68 -0.75
C PRO A 17 -1.22 -7.88 -2.06
N ARG A 18 -1.78 -8.37 -3.17
CA ARG A 18 -1.37 -7.95 -4.52
C ARG A 18 -2.32 -7.00 -5.21
N ARG A 19 -2.44 -5.78 -4.70
CA ARG A 19 -2.67 -4.63 -5.60
C ARG A 19 -2.28 -3.26 -5.05
N ALA A 20 -1.47 -3.17 -3.98
CA ALA A 20 -0.92 -1.86 -3.59
C ALA A 20 -0.05 -1.33 -4.72
N LYS A 21 -0.52 -0.30 -5.44
CA LYS A 21 0.26 0.33 -6.50
C LYS A 21 1.27 1.24 -5.80
N MET A 22 2.50 0.76 -5.75
CA MET A 22 3.63 1.53 -5.25
C MET A 22 3.92 2.66 -6.23
N VAL A 23 4.06 3.85 -5.69
CA VAL A 23 4.35 5.08 -6.42
C VAL A 23 5.55 5.75 -5.79
N GLN A 24 6.41 6.32 -6.63
CA GLN A 24 7.60 7.02 -6.16
C GLN A 24 7.39 8.54 -6.16
N ALA A 25 8.03 9.22 -5.22
CA ALA A 25 8.14 10.68 -5.22
C ALA A 25 8.72 11.17 -6.55
N GLY A 26 8.21 12.29 -7.04
CA GLY A 26 8.55 12.88 -8.33
C GLY A 26 7.71 12.38 -9.49
N GLN A 27 7.00 11.25 -9.34
CA GLN A 27 6.02 10.82 -10.34
C GLN A 27 4.72 11.63 -10.22
N LYS A 28 3.90 11.55 -11.28
CA LYS A 28 2.55 12.13 -11.34
C LYS A 28 1.52 11.01 -11.27
N PRO A 29 1.27 10.43 -10.08
CA PRO A 29 0.32 9.35 -9.93
C PRO A 29 -1.15 9.78 -10.05
N GLY A 30 -1.40 11.10 -10.07
CA GLY A 30 -2.72 11.70 -10.12
C GLY A 30 -3.18 12.21 -8.75
N THR A 31 -4.37 12.81 -8.71
CA THR A 31 -5.00 13.31 -7.48
C THR A 31 -5.38 12.14 -6.57
N GLY A 32 -5.10 12.23 -5.27
CA GLY A 32 -5.45 11.15 -4.34
C GLY A 32 -4.66 11.15 -3.03
N PHE A 33 -4.92 10.13 -2.21
CA PHE A 33 -4.20 9.91 -0.96
C PHE A 33 -3.04 8.94 -1.14
N TYR A 34 -1.90 9.32 -0.61
CA TYR A 34 -0.64 8.59 -0.70
C TYR A 34 -0.11 8.35 0.70
N PHE A 35 0.18 7.09 1.00
CA PHE A 35 0.71 6.68 2.29
C PHE A 35 2.17 6.28 2.12
N CYS A 36 3.07 6.99 2.77
CA CYS A 36 4.47 6.61 2.72
C CYS A 36 4.68 5.26 3.41
N VAL A 37 5.36 4.34 2.72
CA VAL A 37 5.61 3.00 3.26
C VAL A 37 6.66 2.98 4.37
N GLN A 38 7.48 4.02 4.49
CA GLN A 38 8.51 4.14 5.53
C GLN A 38 7.99 4.84 6.79
N CYS A 39 7.37 6.02 6.64
CA CYS A 39 6.94 6.87 7.75
C CYS A 39 5.45 6.65 8.11
N GLY A 40 4.66 5.97 7.27
CA GLY A 40 3.20 5.90 7.39
C GLY A 40 2.48 7.24 7.17
N HIS A 41 3.21 8.27 6.74
CA HIS A 41 2.65 9.61 6.55
C HIS A 41 1.68 9.64 5.37
N ARG A 42 0.52 10.26 5.59
CA ARG A 42 -0.51 10.47 4.58
C ARG A 42 -0.32 11.82 3.91
N THR A 43 -0.03 11.79 2.62
CA THR A 43 0.06 12.96 1.74
C THR A 43 -1.15 12.97 0.81
N TYR A 44 -1.85 14.10 0.75
CA TYR A 44 -2.94 14.29 -0.20
C TYR A 44 -2.44 15.15 -1.36
N LEU A 45 -2.60 14.66 -2.59
CA LEU A 45 -2.44 15.48 -3.79
C LEU A 45 -3.82 15.93 -4.22
N GLU A 46 -4.04 17.24 -4.19
CA GLU A 46 -5.22 17.93 -4.72
C GLU A 46 -5.13 18.16 -6.24
N ILE A 47 -3.92 18.30 -6.76
CA ILE A 47 -3.64 18.56 -8.18
C ILE A 47 -2.90 17.36 -8.77
N GLY A 48 -3.58 16.59 -9.61
CA GLY A 48 -3.01 15.38 -10.23
C GLY A 48 -1.90 15.66 -11.27
N THR A 49 -1.66 16.92 -11.59
CA THR A 49 -0.53 17.35 -12.43
C THR A 49 0.72 17.67 -11.63
N ASP A 50 0.62 17.76 -10.30
CA ASP A 50 1.75 18.06 -9.41
C ASP A 50 2.64 16.83 -9.19
N ARG A 51 3.94 17.07 -8.97
CA ARG A 51 4.91 16.01 -8.71
C ARG A 51 4.84 15.62 -7.24
N LEU A 52 4.62 14.35 -6.94
CA LEU A 52 4.55 13.86 -5.56
C LEU A 52 5.83 14.23 -4.79
N PRO A 53 5.78 15.11 -3.76
CA PRO A 53 6.97 15.47 -3.01
C PRO A 53 7.47 14.28 -2.16
N PRO A 54 8.77 14.23 -1.81
CA PRO A 54 9.30 13.23 -0.88
C PRO A 54 8.66 13.35 0.52
N CYS A 55 8.61 12.26 1.32
CA CYS A 55 8.03 12.30 2.67
C CYS A 55 8.82 13.31 3.54
N THR A 56 8.17 14.37 4.02
CA THR A 56 8.80 15.39 4.88
C THR A 56 9.26 14.84 6.23
N LYS A 57 8.80 13.66 6.65
CA LYS A 57 9.22 13.00 7.90
C LYS A 57 10.46 12.11 7.78
N CYS A 58 10.58 11.34 6.69
CA CYS A 58 11.63 10.33 6.55
C CYS A 58 12.46 10.48 5.27
N HIS A 59 12.16 11.48 4.45
CA HIS A 59 12.75 11.67 3.12
C HIS A 59 12.53 10.47 2.18
N GLY A 60 11.61 9.58 2.55
CA GLY A 60 11.24 8.42 1.78
C GLY A 60 10.53 8.80 0.49
N VAL A 61 10.93 8.14 -0.58
CA VAL A 61 10.32 8.32 -1.91
C VAL A 61 9.24 7.29 -2.20
N GLN A 62 9.02 6.30 -1.35
CA GLN A 62 8.09 5.21 -1.62
C GLN A 62 6.73 5.46 -0.95
N PHE A 63 5.67 5.43 -1.76
CA PHE A 63 4.30 5.67 -1.34
C PHE A 63 3.34 4.61 -1.89
N ASN A 64 2.24 4.40 -1.19
CA ASN A 64 1.15 3.50 -1.55
C ASN A 64 -0.12 4.33 -1.76
N ASN A 65 -0.75 4.20 -2.91
CA ASN A 65 -1.94 4.97 -3.28
C ASN A 65 -3.28 4.29 -2.92
N LYS A 66 -3.23 3.12 -2.27
CA LYS A 66 -4.45 2.42 -1.86
C LYS A 66 -5.03 3.05 -0.60
N ASN A 67 -6.19 3.68 -0.77
CA ASN A 67 -7.22 3.66 0.25
C ASN A 67 -7.51 2.18 0.57
N ALA A 68 -7.33 1.77 1.83
CA ALA A 68 -7.90 0.52 2.31
C ALA A 68 -9.43 0.57 2.21
#